data_AF-A0A2C6A680-F1
#
_entry.id   AF-A0A2C6A680-F1
#
_cell.length_a   1.000
_cell.length_b   1.000
_cell.length_c   1.000
_cell.angle_alpha   90.00
_cell.angle_beta   90.00
_cell.angle_gamma   90.00
#
_symmetry.space_group_name_H-M   'P 1'
#
loop_
_entity.id
_entity.type
_entity.pdbx_description
1 polymer ?
#
loop_
_entity_poly.entity_id
_entity_poly.type
_entity_poly.pdbx_seq_one_letter_code
_entity_poly.pdbx_strand_id
1 'polypeptide(L)'
;MFSSPGSTRPSAAAARTTTGTGAFGLDGAGSGNSPKKSKRNPFDSDESDRGNASHRHKNGGSGDGAAQKQKRGRAETRGQDGNKRSRRRQGPRKSLPPDGASQEELQQSAESDDDVSPPPSTSAGGSRLPPAESDDPLSKRIYERLQADGIRPPRWPLDPGNLEQQHEMARFRDLYEAYRRKVRASLTKAGLIDDPEKRKRLSDAIEFKGICEDMCPEFEKITRITENDVNRPEKDAFTGVPRVRLMVKKLARSAAGQEAPLPMDVRSAPALRRTLDYLIDEVLINDGNLGVMHPFLWDRTRAIRRDFAFFSSLSEEEVKTQVYVLENITRFHVTSLHLLSHRDKEDDSFVEQQELEQLGKTLLSLRDVYDDCNNQGIVCENEVEFRAYYLLFHGRDPGILETLQRQWKADLWQGSDAVRTAGSLVEALQNTADFLGGRKDGESGPLLAATTDRISYFRIVQDPSVTYTMACFAECHFPHVRRTILAAVKRALARPKDPVRDVTAAALNQYLQFDTVEQAVQFAQLHGFTFAPDQEDPSDVGR
;
A
#
# COMPACT_ATOMS: atom_id res chain seq x y z
N MET A 1 18.70 -0.32 67.65
CA MET A 1 19.99 0.08 68.24
C MET A 1 21.09 -0.69 67.53
N PHE A 2 22.04 0.05 66.92
CA PHE A 2 23.34 -0.36 66.34
C PHE A 2 23.36 -1.38 65.19
N SER A 3 24.28 -1.38 64.22
CA SER A 3 25.15 -0.42 63.51
C SER A 3 26.03 -1.32 62.61
N SER A 4 26.40 -0.85 61.41
CA SER A 4 27.36 -1.52 60.50
C SER A 4 28.75 -1.73 61.13
N PRO A 5 29.62 -2.56 60.52
CA PRO A 5 30.60 -2.09 59.52
C PRO A 5 30.83 -3.14 58.39
N GLY A 6 31.53 -2.94 57.27
CA GLY A 6 32.33 -1.87 56.71
C GLY A 6 33.24 -2.43 55.60
N SER A 7 33.23 -1.78 54.43
CA SER A 7 34.33 -1.59 53.45
C SER A 7 35.10 -2.78 52.84
N THR A 8 35.01 -2.94 51.52
CA THR A 8 36.15 -3.25 50.63
C THR A 8 36.08 -2.46 49.32
N ARG A 9 37.26 -1.97 48.91
CA ARG A 9 37.56 -1.05 47.79
C ARG A 9 37.52 -1.71 46.39
N PRO A 10 37.58 -0.91 45.30
CA PRO A 10 37.11 -1.26 43.95
C PRO A 10 38.21 -1.82 43.04
N SER A 11 37.81 -2.47 41.93
CA SER A 11 38.74 -2.78 40.84
C SER A 11 38.13 -2.58 39.45
N ALA A 12 38.76 -1.63 38.75
CA ALA A 12 39.01 -1.49 37.31
C ALA A 12 37.88 -1.74 36.29
N ALA A 13 37.45 -0.61 35.70
CA ALA A 13 36.75 -0.51 34.44
C ALA A 13 37.64 -0.94 33.25
N ALA A 14 37.06 -1.71 32.32
CA ALA A 14 37.56 -1.88 30.96
C ALA A 14 36.56 -1.22 30.00
N ALA A 15 36.96 -0.09 29.43
CA ALA A 15 36.23 0.60 28.39
C ALA A 15 36.29 -0.21 27.08
N ARG A 16 35.12 -0.46 26.47
CA ARG A 16 35.02 -0.74 25.03
C ARG A 16 34.01 0.22 24.43
N THR A 17 34.57 1.11 23.63
CA THR A 17 33.94 2.04 22.70
C THR A 17 32.85 1.37 21.86
N THR A 18 31.61 1.82 22.02
CA THR A 18 30.48 1.52 21.14
C THR A 18 30.51 2.47 19.94
N THR A 19 30.96 1.95 18.80
CA THR A 19 30.75 2.59 17.50
C THR A 19 29.30 2.42 17.10
N GLY A 20 28.59 3.53 16.89
CA GLY A 20 27.22 3.55 16.41
C GLY A 20 27.09 2.97 15.01
N THR A 21 26.10 2.12 14.82
CA THR A 21 25.64 1.64 13.52
C THR A 21 24.27 2.21 13.26
N GLY A 22 24.21 3.25 12.42
CA GLY A 22 22.97 3.73 11.82
C GLY A 22 22.46 2.73 10.80
N ALA A 23 21.17 2.40 10.88
CA ALA A 23 20.50 1.46 10.00
C ALA A 23 19.71 2.24 8.93
N PHE A 24 20.33 2.44 7.77
CA PHE A 24 19.62 2.69 6.51
C PHE A 24 19.88 1.49 5.60
N GLY A 25 18.84 0.69 5.36
CA GLY A 25 18.88 -0.50 4.52
C GLY A 25 17.69 -0.51 3.56
N LEU A 26 17.88 0.14 2.40
CA LEU A 26 17.04 -0.02 1.22
C LEU A 26 17.53 -1.27 0.48
N ASP A 27 16.79 -2.36 0.55
CA ASP A 27 17.15 -3.58 -0.19
C ASP A 27 16.65 -3.52 -1.65
N GLY A 28 17.60 -3.20 -2.53
CA GLY A 28 17.56 -3.43 -3.97
C GLY A 28 18.49 -4.58 -4.34
N ALA A 29 17.94 -5.57 -5.04
CA ALA A 29 18.57 -6.83 -5.41
C ALA A 29 19.89 -6.70 -6.21
N GLY A 30 20.90 -7.47 -5.80
CA GLY A 30 22.14 -7.74 -6.53
C GLY A 30 22.27 -9.22 -6.87
N SER A 31 22.33 -9.53 -8.16
CA SER A 31 22.42 -10.87 -8.74
C SER A 31 23.82 -11.49 -8.58
N GLY A 32 23.89 -12.75 -8.16
CA GLY A 32 25.09 -13.59 -8.12
C GLY A 32 24.76 -15.00 -8.65
N ASN A 33 25.56 -15.48 -9.60
CA ASN A 33 25.24 -16.53 -10.57
C ASN A 33 25.64 -17.96 -10.10
N SER A 34 24.82 -18.97 -10.47
CA SER A 34 25.09 -20.44 -10.63
C SER A 34 24.73 -21.42 -9.48
N PRO A 35 24.40 -22.70 -9.74
CA PRO A 35 23.68 -23.32 -10.86
C PRO A 35 22.41 -24.13 -10.44
N LYS A 36 21.53 -24.38 -11.42
CA LYS A 36 20.20 -24.99 -11.31
C LYS A 36 20.22 -26.48 -10.91
N LYS A 37 19.41 -26.85 -9.90
CA LYS A 37 18.86 -28.22 -9.71
C LYS A 37 17.33 -28.14 -9.69
N SER A 38 16.69 -28.94 -10.55
CA SER A 38 15.25 -29.02 -10.68
C SER A 38 14.60 -29.60 -9.42
N LYS A 39 13.50 -29.00 -8.95
CA LYS A 39 12.60 -29.61 -7.98
C LYS A 39 11.20 -29.65 -8.57
N ARG A 40 10.63 -30.86 -8.55
CA ARG A 40 9.27 -31.25 -8.94
C ARG A 40 8.22 -30.63 -8.02
N ASN A 41 7.02 -30.43 -8.56
CA ASN A 41 5.81 -29.98 -7.87
C ASN A 41 5.37 -30.96 -6.75
N PRO A 42 4.78 -30.46 -5.65
CA PRO A 42 4.39 -31.26 -4.49
C PRO A 42 2.86 -31.52 -4.41
N PHE A 43 2.21 -31.77 -5.54
CA PHE A 43 0.82 -32.24 -5.58
C PHE A 43 0.75 -33.44 -6.52
N ASP A 44 1.09 -34.61 -5.98
CA ASP A 44 0.66 -35.87 -6.55
C ASP A 44 0.49 -36.85 -5.38
N SER A 45 -0.77 -37.14 -5.08
CA SER A 45 -1.21 -38.09 -4.07
C SER A 45 -1.53 -39.40 -4.77
N ASP A 46 -0.73 -40.43 -4.55
CA ASP A 46 -1.04 -41.78 -5.00
C ASP A 46 -1.13 -42.72 -3.80
N GLU A 47 -2.36 -43.10 -3.50
CA GLU A 47 -2.74 -44.27 -2.72
C GLU A 47 -2.55 -45.49 -3.61
N SER A 48 -1.77 -46.48 -3.20
CA SER A 48 -1.99 -47.84 -3.71
C SER A 48 -1.59 -48.92 -2.70
N ASP A 49 -2.61 -49.73 -2.45
CA ASP A 49 -2.58 -51.00 -1.76
C ASP A 49 -1.91 -52.08 -2.63
N ARG A 50 -1.60 -53.18 -1.95
CA ARG A 50 -0.83 -54.36 -2.36
C ARG A 50 -1.36 -55.06 -3.62
N GLY A 51 -0.44 -55.63 -4.42
CA GLY A 51 -0.83 -56.55 -5.49
C GLY A 51 0.32 -57.13 -6.32
N ASN A 52 0.72 -58.34 -5.97
CA ASN A 52 1.72 -59.23 -6.56
C ASN A 52 1.50 -59.55 -8.06
N ALA A 53 2.57 -59.64 -8.88
CA ALA A 53 2.91 -60.80 -9.73
C ALA A 53 3.87 -60.50 -10.91
N SER A 54 4.99 -61.23 -10.88
CA SER A 54 5.85 -61.74 -11.96
C SER A 54 5.45 -61.60 -13.44
N HIS A 55 6.38 -61.14 -14.30
CA HIS A 55 7.17 -62.01 -15.19
C HIS A 55 8.15 -61.24 -16.10
N ARG A 56 9.40 -61.75 -16.18
CA ARG A 56 10.31 -61.93 -17.35
C ARG A 56 10.35 -60.84 -18.45
N HIS A 57 11.49 -60.39 -18.98
CA HIS A 57 12.76 -61.08 -19.23
C HIS A 57 13.85 -60.07 -19.64
N LYS A 58 15.10 -60.46 -19.37
CA LYS A 58 16.36 -59.85 -19.79
C LYS A 58 16.56 -59.96 -21.32
N ASN A 59 17.17 -58.97 -21.95
CA ASN A 59 18.60 -59.04 -22.31
C ASN A 59 19.07 -57.75 -22.99
N GLY A 60 20.18 -57.21 -22.47
CA GLY A 60 21.00 -56.22 -23.16
C GLY A 60 22.04 -56.90 -24.04
N GLY A 61 22.48 -56.17 -25.06
CA GLY A 61 23.59 -56.55 -25.94
C GLY A 61 24.27 -55.29 -26.47
N SER A 62 25.48 -55.07 -25.93
CA SER A 62 26.72 -54.49 -26.48
C SER A 62 26.72 -53.69 -27.79
N GLY A 63 27.57 -52.66 -27.85
CA GLY A 63 28.13 -52.18 -29.12
C GLY A 63 28.85 -50.84 -29.05
N ASP A 64 30.18 -50.88 -29.16
CA ASP A 64 31.14 -49.79 -29.32
C ASP A 64 30.88 -48.83 -30.51
N GLY A 65 31.49 -47.64 -30.45
CA GLY A 65 32.33 -47.21 -31.59
C GLY A 65 31.98 -45.91 -32.31
N ALA A 66 32.98 -45.02 -32.30
CA ALA A 66 33.50 -44.23 -33.43
C ALA A 66 32.73 -43.02 -34.02
N ALA A 67 33.33 -41.87 -33.75
CA ALA A 67 33.72 -40.77 -34.63
C ALA A 67 33.25 -40.69 -36.11
N GLN A 68 32.97 -39.42 -36.48
CA GLN A 68 33.51 -38.65 -37.62
C GLN A 68 32.57 -38.27 -38.79
N LYS A 69 32.75 -36.99 -39.20
CA LYS A 69 32.49 -36.38 -40.53
C LYS A 69 31.03 -36.14 -40.93
N GLN A 70 30.68 -35.17 -41.80
CA GLN A 70 31.24 -33.89 -42.26
C GLN A 70 30.16 -33.31 -43.20
N LYS A 71 30.21 -31.99 -43.42
CA LYS A 71 29.94 -31.27 -44.68
C LYS A 71 28.51 -30.94 -45.14
N ARG A 72 28.38 -29.61 -45.36
CA ARG A 72 27.89 -28.88 -46.57
C ARG A 72 26.36 -28.91 -46.82
N GLY A 73 25.72 -27.84 -47.30
CA GLY A 73 26.22 -26.71 -48.08
C GLY A 73 25.26 -25.51 -48.14
N ARG A 74 25.58 -24.63 -49.09
CA ARG A 74 25.24 -23.20 -49.25
C ARG A 74 24.33 -22.97 -50.47
N ALA A 75 23.48 -21.94 -50.44
CA ALA A 75 23.12 -20.96 -51.51
C ALA A 75 21.80 -20.24 -51.13
N GLU A 76 21.73 -18.90 -50.98
CA GLU A 76 21.40 -17.85 -52.01
C GLU A 76 20.03 -18.13 -52.70
N THR A 77 19.02 -17.24 -52.82
CA THR A 77 18.97 -15.81 -53.20
C THR A 77 17.52 -15.26 -53.11
N ARG A 78 17.36 -13.93 -52.91
CA ARG A 78 16.33 -12.98 -53.43
C ARG A 78 14.81 -13.30 -53.42
N GLY A 79 14.01 -12.30 -53.01
CA GLY A 79 12.61 -12.15 -53.48
C GLY A 79 11.75 -11.18 -52.66
N GLN A 80 11.11 -10.23 -53.34
CA GLN A 80 10.36 -9.06 -52.88
C GLN A 80 8.89 -9.33 -52.51
N ASP A 81 8.31 -8.35 -51.79
CA ASP A 81 6.89 -7.92 -51.77
C ASP A 81 5.78 -8.81 -51.19
N GLY A 82 4.96 -8.21 -50.33
CA GLY A 82 3.78 -8.85 -49.75
C GLY A 82 2.98 -8.00 -48.75
N ASN A 83 2.41 -6.90 -49.24
CA ASN A 83 1.38 -6.08 -48.59
C ASN A 83 0.17 -6.93 -48.10
N LYS A 84 -0.20 -6.89 -46.80
CA LYS A 84 -1.54 -7.30 -46.32
C LYS A 84 -2.03 -6.44 -45.14
N ARG A 85 -2.77 -5.39 -45.47
CA ARG A 85 -3.88 -4.84 -44.67
C ARG A 85 -5.09 -5.78 -44.73
N SER A 86 -5.73 -6.07 -43.60
CA SER A 86 -7.15 -6.50 -43.49
C SER A 86 -7.46 -6.82 -42.02
N ARG A 87 -8.60 -6.52 -41.40
CA ARG A 87 -9.78 -5.70 -41.70
C ARG A 87 -10.53 -5.60 -40.36
N ARG A 88 -10.95 -4.39 -40.02
CA ARG A 88 -11.93 -4.05 -38.98
C ARG A 88 -13.29 -4.65 -39.38
N ARG A 89 -13.96 -5.37 -38.47
CA ARG A 89 -15.36 -5.81 -38.64
C ARG A 89 -16.25 -4.91 -37.78
N GLN A 90 -17.18 -4.21 -38.44
CA GLN A 90 -18.32 -3.53 -37.85
C GLN A 90 -19.61 -4.10 -38.44
N GLY A 91 -20.65 -4.13 -37.60
CA GLY A 91 -22.06 -4.09 -37.99
C GLY A 91 -22.93 -5.13 -37.26
N PRO A 92 -24.26 -4.93 -37.10
CA PRO A 92 -25.07 -3.77 -37.52
C PRO A 92 -26.02 -3.18 -36.44
N ARG A 93 -26.55 -1.97 -36.73
CA ARG A 93 -27.65 -1.28 -36.04
C ARG A 93 -29.03 -1.80 -36.50
N LYS A 94 -30.02 -1.86 -35.61
CA LYS A 94 -31.50 -1.86 -35.83
C LYS A 94 -32.17 -1.30 -34.56
N SER A 95 -32.74 -0.08 -34.58
CA SER A 95 -34.15 0.31 -34.85
C SER A 95 -35.13 0.05 -33.68
N LEU A 96 -35.65 1.15 -33.08
CA LEU A 96 -36.77 1.25 -32.11
C LEU A 96 -38.14 0.93 -32.74
N PRO A 97 -39.20 0.67 -31.93
CA PRO A 97 -40.31 1.64 -31.77
C PRO A 97 -40.94 1.62 -30.33
N PRO A 98 -42.13 2.20 -30.02
CA PRO A 98 -42.25 3.45 -29.25
C PRO A 98 -43.13 3.39 -27.96
N ASP A 99 -43.09 4.51 -27.21
CA ASP A 99 -44.06 5.13 -26.29
C ASP A 99 -44.79 4.34 -25.17
N GLY A 100 -44.69 4.90 -23.95
CA GLY A 100 -45.51 4.58 -22.78
C GLY A 100 -45.06 5.31 -21.51
N ALA A 101 -45.60 6.51 -21.31
CA ALA A 101 -45.41 7.48 -20.23
C ALA A 101 -45.17 6.98 -18.78
N SER A 102 -44.29 7.65 -18.04
CA SER A 102 -44.66 8.64 -17.00
C SER A 102 -43.42 9.30 -16.39
N GLN A 103 -43.33 10.63 -16.53
CA GLN A 103 -42.48 11.54 -15.77
C GLN A 103 -43.15 11.89 -14.44
N GLU A 104 -42.32 12.27 -13.45
CA GLU A 104 -42.54 13.00 -12.18
C GLU A 104 -41.67 12.26 -11.14
N GLU A 105 -40.64 12.83 -10.49
CA GLU A 105 -40.54 14.12 -9.83
C GLU A 105 -39.08 14.62 -9.77
N LEU A 106 -38.93 15.89 -9.36
CA LEU A 106 -37.73 16.58 -8.88
C LEU A 106 -36.92 17.38 -9.92
N GLN A 107 -37.54 18.46 -10.39
CA GLN A 107 -36.82 19.71 -10.60
C GLN A 107 -37.75 20.89 -10.37
N GLN A 108 -37.55 21.62 -9.25
CA GLN A 108 -37.62 23.10 -9.17
C GLN A 108 -37.53 23.57 -7.72
N SER A 109 -36.41 24.21 -7.39
CA SER A 109 -36.40 25.59 -6.87
C SER A 109 -34.94 26.02 -6.71
N ALA A 110 -34.49 26.86 -7.64
CA ALA A 110 -33.32 27.70 -7.51
C ALA A 110 -33.80 29.15 -7.44
N GLU A 111 -33.35 29.84 -6.41
CA GLU A 111 -33.27 31.29 -6.15
C GLU A 111 -33.17 31.40 -4.61
N SER A 112 -32.35 32.20 -3.95
CA SER A 112 -31.22 33.08 -4.29
C SER A 112 -30.78 33.59 -2.93
N ASP A 113 -29.52 33.45 -2.52
CA ASP A 113 -28.90 34.36 -1.55
C ASP A 113 -27.38 34.27 -1.66
N ASP A 114 -26.82 35.44 -1.91
CA ASP A 114 -25.41 35.75 -2.05
C ASP A 114 -24.65 35.64 -0.71
N ASP A 115 -23.33 35.60 -0.84
CA ASP A 115 -22.29 35.82 0.19
C ASP A 115 -21.65 34.59 0.84
N VAL A 116 -20.85 33.86 0.05
CA VAL A 116 -19.59 33.27 0.54
C VAL A 116 -18.50 33.51 -0.51
N SER A 117 -17.53 34.35 -0.16
CA SER A 117 -16.38 34.70 -1.00
C SER A 117 -15.50 33.46 -1.30
N PRO A 118 -15.21 33.14 -2.58
CA PRO A 118 -14.19 32.16 -2.93
C PRO A 118 -12.77 32.79 -2.91
N PRO A 119 -11.70 32.03 -2.63
CA PRO A 119 -10.33 32.55 -2.65
C PRO A 119 -9.93 32.97 -4.07
N PRO A 120 -8.96 33.90 -4.22
CA PRO A 120 -8.87 34.72 -5.41
C PRO A 120 -8.51 33.90 -6.66
N SER A 121 -9.31 34.12 -7.69
CA SER A 121 -9.10 33.70 -9.06
C SER A 121 -7.85 34.37 -9.65
N THR A 122 -6.74 33.64 -9.72
CA THR A 122 -5.63 34.06 -10.58
C THR A 122 -5.90 33.60 -12.01
N SER A 123 -6.18 34.59 -12.87
CA SER A 123 -6.39 34.49 -14.30
C SER A 123 -5.24 33.82 -15.05
N ALA A 124 -5.60 33.07 -16.10
CA ALA A 124 -4.70 32.60 -17.13
C ALA A 124 -3.98 33.78 -17.82
N GLY A 125 -2.68 33.64 -18.05
CA GLY A 125 -1.89 34.58 -18.86
C GLY A 125 -0.83 35.37 -18.08
N GLY A 126 0.24 34.69 -17.68
CA GLY A 126 1.45 35.34 -17.19
C GLY A 126 2.55 34.31 -16.93
N SER A 127 3.77 34.58 -17.39
CA SER A 127 4.96 33.81 -16.97
C SER A 127 5.06 33.88 -15.44
N ARG A 128 4.55 32.87 -14.73
CA ARG A 128 4.84 32.74 -13.30
C ARG A 128 6.30 32.25 -13.20
N LEU A 129 7.17 33.13 -12.72
CA LEU A 129 8.21 32.68 -11.80
C LEU A 129 7.48 31.88 -10.70
N PRO A 130 7.99 30.73 -10.22
CA PRO A 130 7.35 30.06 -9.11
C PRO A 130 7.31 31.04 -7.93
N PRO A 131 6.31 30.95 -7.03
CA PRO A 131 6.10 31.95 -6.02
C PRO A 131 7.40 32.16 -5.26
N ALA A 132 7.85 33.41 -5.17
CA ALA A 132 8.88 33.83 -4.20
C ALA A 132 8.38 33.72 -2.74
N GLU A 133 7.34 32.91 -2.49
CA GLU A 133 6.59 32.77 -1.24
C GLU A 133 6.82 31.41 -0.57
N SER A 134 7.69 30.53 -1.09
CA SER A 134 8.14 29.41 -0.26
C SER A 134 9.19 29.95 0.72
N ASP A 135 8.89 29.96 2.02
CA ASP A 135 9.86 30.40 3.02
C ASP A 135 11.03 29.44 3.24
N ASP A 136 11.00 28.28 2.58
CA ASP A 136 12.05 27.27 2.62
C ASP A 136 13.41 27.81 2.08
N PRO A 137 14.48 27.77 2.88
CA PRO A 137 15.80 28.27 2.49
C PRO A 137 16.46 27.51 1.33
N LEU A 138 16.17 26.21 1.13
CA LEU A 138 16.75 25.43 0.04
C LEU A 138 16.10 25.84 -1.28
N SER A 139 14.78 25.98 -1.30
CA SER A 139 14.00 26.48 -2.44
C SER A 139 14.51 27.83 -2.93
N LYS A 140 14.69 28.81 -2.01
CA LYS A 140 15.24 30.14 -2.33
C LYS A 140 16.63 30.02 -3.00
N ARG A 141 17.54 29.24 -2.41
CA ARG A 141 18.90 29.00 -2.94
C ARG A 141 18.89 28.37 -4.35
N ILE A 142 17.99 27.41 -4.59
CA ILE A 142 17.86 26.76 -5.90
C ILE A 142 17.37 27.78 -6.94
N TYR A 143 16.32 28.54 -6.67
CA TYR A 143 15.79 29.51 -7.62
C TYR A 143 16.73 30.69 -7.90
N GLU A 144 17.40 31.21 -6.87
CA GLU A 144 18.45 32.23 -7.03
C GLU A 144 19.59 31.73 -7.92
N ARG A 145 20.02 30.47 -7.73
CA ARG A 145 21.07 29.86 -8.57
C ARG A 145 20.63 29.75 -10.03
N LEU A 146 19.41 29.29 -10.29
CA LEU A 146 18.88 29.17 -11.64
C LEU A 146 18.72 30.55 -12.31
N GLN A 147 18.31 31.56 -11.54
CA GLN A 147 18.21 32.93 -12.02
C GLN A 147 19.59 33.51 -12.38
N ALA A 148 20.60 33.29 -11.53
CA ALA A 148 21.98 33.72 -11.78
C ALA A 148 22.59 33.06 -13.03
N ASP A 149 22.25 31.79 -13.29
CA ASP A 149 22.68 31.06 -14.48
C ASP A 149 21.82 31.36 -15.73
N GLY A 150 20.82 32.25 -15.62
CA GLY A 150 19.93 32.63 -16.73
C GLY A 150 19.00 31.50 -17.20
N ILE A 151 18.77 30.48 -16.37
CA ILE A 151 17.95 29.31 -16.68
C ILE A 151 16.50 29.61 -16.30
N ARG A 152 15.61 29.67 -17.29
CA ARG A 152 14.18 29.98 -17.09
C ARG A 152 13.29 28.92 -17.72
N PRO A 153 12.14 28.58 -17.10
CA PRO A 153 11.23 27.58 -17.64
C PRO A 153 10.60 28.07 -18.96
N PRO A 154 10.40 27.18 -19.95
CA PRO A 154 9.64 27.49 -21.15
C PRO A 154 8.18 27.86 -20.83
N ARG A 155 7.54 28.66 -21.69
CA ARG A 155 6.13 29.04 -21.53
C ARG A 155 5.20 27.92 -21.99
N TRP A 156 4.16 27.67 -21.21
CA TRP A 156 3.09 26.73 -21.54
C TRP A 156 2.37 27.13 -22.84
N PRO A 157 1.96 26.14 -23.66
CA PRO A 157 0.97 26.34 -24.72
C PRO A 157 -0.36 26.85 -24.16
N LEU A 158 -1.18 27.50 -25.01
CA LEU A 158 -2.45 28.08 -24.59
C LEU A 158 -3.47 27.01 -24.18
N ASP A 159 -3.60 25.93 -24.97
CA ASP A 159 -4.56 24.85 -24.71
C ASP A 159 -3.85 23.50 -24.57
N PRO A 160 -3.15 23.24 -23.46
CA PRO A 160 -2.28 22.08 -23.32
C PRO A 160 -3.02 20.74 -23.42
N GLY A 161 -4.33 20.72 -23.20
CA GLY A 161 -5.15 19.51 -23.27
C GLY A 161 -5.91 19.30 -24.59
N ASN A 162 -5.77 20.18 -25.58
CA ASN A 162 -6.47 20.06 -26.86
C ASN A 162 -5.79 19.02 -27.76
N LEU A 163 -6.56 18.01 -28.22
CA LEU A 163 -6.08 16.94 -29.10
C LEU A 163 -5.53 17.48 -30.44
N GLU A 164 -6.04 18.61 -30.92
CA GLU A 164 -5.58 19.25 -32.16
C GLU A 164 -4.16 19.86 -32.01
N GLN A 165 -3.77 20.21 -30.79
CA GLN A 165 -2.47 20.81 -30.46
C GLN A 165 -1.46 19.79 -29.90
N GLN A 166 -1.69 18.48 -30.07
CA GLN A 166 -0.77 17.43 -29.58
C GLN A 166 0.69 17.62 -30.05
N HIS A 167 0.88 18.09 -31.28
CA HIS A 167 2.22 18.34 -31.82
C HIS A 167 2.93 19.52 -31.13
N GLU A 168 2.19 20.53 -30.66
CA GLU A 168 2.73 21.63 -29.87
C GLU A 168 3.12 21.15 -28.48
N MET A 169 2.30 20.30 -27.86
CA MET A 169 2.62 19.68 -26.57
C MET A 169 3.86 18.79 -26.65
N ALA A 170 4.03 18.01 -27.73
CA ALA A 170 5.24 17.22 -27.93
C ALA A 170 6.49 18.10 -28.06
N ARG A 171 6.43 19.18 -28.84
CA ARG A 171 7.53 20.18 -28.92
C ARG A 171 7.81 20.83 -27.57
N PHE A 172 6.76 21.14 -26.81
CA PHE A 172 6.89 21.72 -25.47
C PHE A 172 7.56 20.75 -24.50
N ARG A 173 7.23 19.45 -24.56
CA ARG A 173 7.91 18.39 -23.80
C ARG A 173 9.41 18.35 -24.08
N ASP A 174 9.81 18.36 -25.36
CA ASP A 174 11.23 18.34 -25.74
C ASP A 174 11.98 19.59 -25.26
N LEU A 175 11.34 20.77 -25.37
CA LEU A 175 11.88 22.03 -24.83
C LEU A 175 12.04 21.97 -23.31
N TYR A 176 11.06 21.42 -22.60
CA TYR A 176 11.10 21.29 -21.15
C TYR A 176 12.14 20.26 -20.70
N GLU A 177 12.34 19.17 -21.43
CA GLU A 177 13.40 18.19 -21.19
C GLU A 177 14.80 18.83 -21.39
N ALA A 178 14.97 19.65 -22.44
CA ALA A 178 16.20 20.43 -22.61
C ALA A 178 16.42 21.44 -21.47
N TYR A 179 15.37 22.08 -20.98
CA TYR A 179 15.41 22.94 -19.79
C TYR A 179 15.86 22.16 -18.55
N ARG A 180 15.27 20.99 -18.28
CA ARG A 180 15.63 20.13 -17.14
C ARG A 180 17.09 19.68 -17.16
N ARG A 181 17.62 19.33 -18.34
CA ARG A 181 19.05 19.00 -18.49
C ARG A 181 19.95 20.18 -18.09
N LYS A 182 19.58 21.41 -18.45
CA LYS A 182 20.31 22.62 -18.02
C LYS A 182 20.19 22.86 -16.51
N VAL A 183 18.98 22.71 -15.95
CA VAL A 183 18.74 22.80 -14.50
C VAL A 183 19.62 21.81 -13.75
N ARG A 184 19.60 20.54 -14.14
CA ARG A 184 20.44 19.51 -13.50
C ARG A 184 21.91 19.88 -13.56
N ALA A 185 22.44 20.21 -14.73
CA ALA A 185 23.84 20.59 -14.89
C ALA A 185 24.24 21.79 -14.01
N SER A 186 23.37 22.80 -13.91
CA SER A 186 23.57 23.96 -13.03
C SER A 186 23.59 23.59 -11.55
N LEU A 187 22.60 22.82 -11.09
CA LEU A 187 22.47 22.44 -9.68
C LEU A 187 23.56 21.46 -9.24
N THR A 188 23.93 20.49 -10.09
CA THR A 188 25.05 19.58 -9.82
C THR A 188 26.37 20.35 -9.75
N LYS A 189 26.60 21.32 -10.66
CA LYS A 189 27.79 22.19 -10.61
C LYS A 189 27.83 23.05 -9.34
N ALA A 190 26.67 23.49 -8.87
CA ALA A 190 26.54 24.27 -7.63
C ALA A 190 26.61 23.41 -6.35
N GLY A 191 26.64 22.08 -6.46
CA GLY A 191 26.61 21.19 -5.30
C GLY A 191 25.28 21.21 -4.54
N LEU A 192 24.18 21.57 -5.21
CA LEU A 192 22.83 21.59 -4.63
C LEU A 192 22.07 20.27 -4.84
N ILE A 193 22.56 19.41 -5.73
CA ILE A 193 22.08 18.04 -5.93
C ILE A 193 23.28 17.12 -6.16
N ASP A 194 23.10 15.84 -5.88
CA ASP A 194 24.13 14.85 -6.14
C ASP A 194 24.38 14.61 -7.64
N ASP A 195 25.64 14.28 -7.95
CA ASP A 195 26.08 13.88 -9.28
C ASP A 195 25.87 12.36 -9.42
N PRO A 196 24.96 11.89 -10.30
CA PRO A 196 24.63 10.47 -10.41
C PRO A 196 25.82 9.59 -10.81
N GLU A 197 26.84 10.17 -11.45
CA GLU A 197 28.04 9.45 -11.90
C GLU A 197 29.11 9.31 -10.80
N LYS A 198 28.97 10.06 -9.70
CA LYS A 198 29.95 10.07 -8.61
C LYS A 198 29.39 9.42 -7.36
N ARG A 199 30.01 8.31 -6.94
CA ARG A 199 29.71 7.70 -5.65
C ARG A 199 30.22 8.59 -4.52
N LYS A 200 29.33 8.92 -3.58
CA LYS A 200 29.67 9.59 -2.32
C LYS A 200 29.42 8.69 -1.12
N ARG A 201 30.06 9.00 0.00
CA ARG A 201 29.77 8.35 1.29
C ARG A 201 28.50 8.97 1.86
N LEU A 202 27.77 8.20 2.68
CA LEU A 202 26.56 8.68 3.37
C LEU A 202 26.82 9.92 4.24
N SER A 203 28.04 10.05 4.81
CA SER A 203 28.44 11.23 5.59
C SER A 203 28.53 12.53 4.77
N ASP A 204 28.69 12.40 3.45
CA ASP A 204 28.92 13.52 2.53
C ASP A 204 27.69 13.76 1.64
N ALA A 205 26.53 13.20 2.05
CA ALA A 205 25.26 13.34 1.35
C ALA A 205 24.78 14.80 1.39
N ILE A 206 24.31 15.28 0.24
CA ILE A 206 23.71 16.61 0.15
C ILE A 206 22.28 16.54 0.69
N GLU A 207 21.89 17.54 1.46
CA GLU A 207 20.50 17.70 1.90
C GLU A 207 19.57 17.79 0.68
N PHE A 208 18.60 16.88 0.61
CA PHE A 208 17.62 16.82 -0.47
C PHE A 208 16.21 17.04 0.09
N LYS A 209 15.47 17.94 -0.56
CA LYS A 209 14.07 18.22 -0.24
C LYS A 209 13.32 18.66 -1.50
N GLY A 210 12.03 18.34 -1.53
CA GLY A 210 11.13 18.74 -2.62
C GLY A 210 10.75 20.22 -2.54
N ILE A 211 10.72 20.88 -3.69
CA ILE A 211 10.39 22.32 -3.81
C ILE A 211 9.17 22.56 -4.70
N CYS A 212 8.50 21.51 -5.19
CA CYS A 212 7.29 21.67 -5.98
C CYS A 212 6.11 22.06 -5.08
N GLU A 213 5.55 23.25 -5.30
CA GLU A 213 4.40 23.77 -4.57
C GLU A 213 3.03 23.34 -5.13
N ASP A 214 3.02 22.71 -6.30
CA ASP A 214 1.82 22.18 -6.95
C ASP A 214 1.52 20.73 -6.53
N MET A 215 0.28 20.27 -6.74
CA MET A 215 -0.10 18.87 -6.48
C MET A 215 0.56 17.86 -7.44
N CYS A 216 1.10 18.33 -8.56
CA CYS A 216 1.82 17.54 -9.55
C CYS A 216 3.02 18.35 -10.08
N PRO A 217 4.23 17.77 -10.19
CA PRO A 217 5.37 18.42 -10.81
C PRO A 217 5.11 18.79 -12.27
N GLU A 218 5.63 19.95 -12.70
CA GLU A 218 5.34 20.50 -14.02
C GLU A 218 5.69 19.55 -15.17
N PHE A 219 6.88 18.93 -15.13
CA PHE A 219 7.30 18.01 -16.18
C PHE A 219 6.44 16.75 -16.24
N GLU A 220 5.93 16.29 -15.10
CA GLU A 220 5.02 15.16 -15.07
C GLU A 220 3.69 15.54 -15.73
N LYS A 221 3.14 16.73 -15.43
CA LYS A 221 1.93 17.24 -16.11
C LYS A 221 2.12 17.23 -17.62
N ILE A 222 3.23 17.80 -18.10
CA ILE A 222 3.56 17.87 -19.53
C ILE A 222 3.62 16.47 -20.14
N THR A 223 4.39 15.57 -19.52
CA THR A 223 4.62 14.22 -20.00
C THR A 223 3.30 13.44 -20.11
N ARG A 224 2.50 13.46 -19.04
CA ARG A 224 1.23 12.73 -18.98
C ARG A 224 0.18 13.28 -19.94
N ILE A 225 0.16 14.60 -20.15
CA ILE A 225 -0.71 15.21 -21.16
C ILE A 225 -0.27 14.80 -22.57
N THR A 226 1.03 14.86 -22.89
CA THR A 226 1.58 14.42 -24.19
C THR A 226 1.31 12.94 -24.46
N GLU A 227 1.39 12.10 -23.43
CA GLU A 227 1.21 10.64 -23.53
C GLU A 227 -0.26 10.21 -23.39
N ASN A 228 -1.19 11.15 -23.23
CA ASN A 228 -2.62 10.90 -22.93
C ASN A 228 -2.87 10.04 -21.67
N ASP A 229 -1.95 10.04 -20.71
CA ASP A 229 -2.02 9.32 -19.43
C ASP A 229 -2.56 10.23 -18.29
N VAL A 230 -3.75 10.80 -18.52
CA VAL A 230 -4.44 11.64 -17.53
C VAL A 230 -5.70 10.93 -17.06
N ASN A 231 -5.82 10.72 -15.74
CA ASN A 231 -6.95 10.02 -15.15
C ASN A 231 -8.21 10.89 -15.17
N ARG A 232 -9.39 10.24 -15.12
CA ARG A 232 -10.69 10.93 -15.16
C ARG A 232 -10.85 12.05 -14.11
N PRO A 233 -10.41 11.91 -12.85
CA PRO A 233 -10.53 12.98 -11.85
C PRO A 233 -9.74 14.25 -12.19
N GLU A 234 -8.77 14.15 -13.10
CA GLU A 234 -7.90 15.27 -13.51
C GLU A 234 -8.34 15.88 -14.84
N LYS A 235 -9.49 15.45 -15.38
CA LYS A 235 -10.08 15.92 -16.62
C LYS A 235 -11.36 16.70 -16.35
N ASP A 236 -11.69 17.58 -17.28
CA ASP A 236 -13.01 18.18 -17.35
C ASP A 236 -14.07 17.11 -17.66
N ALA A 237 -15.15 17.07 -16.88
CA ALA A 237 -16.17 16.03 -17.00
C ALA A 237 -16.94 16.05 -18.33
N PHE A 238 -17.05 17.21 -18.98
CA PHE A 238 -17.83 17.40 -20.20
C PHE A 238 -16.97 17.28 -21.46
N THR A 239 -15.80 17.90 -21.44
CA THR A 239 -14.90 18.00 -22.60
C THR A 239 -13.84 16.90 -22.63
N GLY A 240 -13.56 16.25 -21.50
CA GLY A 240 -12.49 15.26 -21.37
C GLY A 240 -11.07 15.83 -21.42
N VAL A 241 -10.94 17.17 -21.50
CA VAL A 241 -9.68 17.89 -21.58
C VAL A 241 -8.97 17.88 -20.21
N PRO A 242 -7.67 17.56 -20.14
CA PRO A 242 -6.89 17.68 -18.91
C PRO A 242 -6.97 19.06 -18.26
N ARG A 243 -7.30 19.10 -16.97
CA ARG A 243 -7.26 20.31 -16.15
C ARG A 243 -5.94 20.34 -15.39
N VAL A 244 -4.95 21.07 -15.92
CA VAL A 244 -3.57 21.13 -15.38
C VAL A 244 -3.52 21.36 -13.87
N ARG A 245 -4.37 22.25 -13.35
CA ARG A 245 -4.46 22.58 -11.91
C ARG A 245 -4.97 21.45 -11.01
N LEU A 246 -5.71 20.48 -11.56
CA LEU A 246 -6.28 19.34 -10.83
C LEU A 246 -5.41 18.09 -10.95
N MET A 247 -4.34 18.13 -11.74
CA MET A 247 -3.45 16.98 -11.88
C MET A 247 -2.72 16.72 -10.57
N VAL A 248 -2.66 15.46 -10.17
CA VAL A 248 -1.97 15.01 -8.96
C VAL A 248 -0.85 14.05 -9.36
N LYS A 249 0.31 14.19 -8.71
CA LYS A 249 1.50 13.37 -8.98
C LYS A 249 1.19 11.87 -8.88
N LYS A 250 1.38 11.14 -9.97
CA LYS A 250 1.22 9.68 -10.09
C LYS A 250 2.42 8.98 -9.46
N LEU A 251 2.21 7.78 -8.90
CA LEU A 251 3.32 7.01 -8.37
C LEU A 251 4.26 6.57 -9.51
N ALA A 252 5.48 7.12 -9.52
CA ALA A 252 6.53 6.64 -10.40
C ALA A 252 6.86 5.17 -10.07
N ARG A 253 7.00 4.30 -11.08
CA ARG A 253 7.55 2.96 -10.88
C ARG A 253 9.07 3.06 -10.87
N SER A 254 9.73 2.48 -9.87
CA SER A 254 11.18 2.41 -9.86
C SER A 254 11.62 1.47 -10.99
N ALA A 255 12.10 2.04 -12.10
CA ALA A 255 12.70 1.29 -13.20
C ALA A 255 14.22 1.42 -13.11
N ALA A 256 14.94 0.35 -13.49
CA ALA A 256 16.39 0.38 -13.53
C ALA A 256 16.88 1.49 -14.49
N GLY A 257 17.83 2.31 -14.03
CA GLY A 257 18.36 3.43 -14.82
C GLY A 257 17.53 4.71 -14.79
N GLN A 258 16.50 4.80 -13.94
CA GLN A 258 15.82 6.08 -13.68
C GLN A 258 16.77 7.05 -12.99
N GLU A 259 16.88 8.25 -13.56
CA GLU A 259 17.71 9.32 -13.03
C GLU A 259 17.14 9.80 -11.68
N ALA A 260 18.01 10.17 -10.73
CA ALA A 260 17.59 10.73 -9.45
C ALA A 260 16.70 11.96 -9.67
N PRO A 261 15.57 12.11 -8.94
CA PRO A 261 14.65 13.22 -9.17
C PRO A 261 15.33 14.57 -8.90
N LEU A 262 14.93 15.60 -9.63
CA LEU A 262 15.28 16.98 -9.26
C LEU A 262 14.43 17.41 -8.04
N PRO A 263 14.89 18.37 -7.23
CA PRO A 263 14.07 18.95 -6.16
C PRO A 263 12.68 19.41 -6.65
N MET A 264 12.59 19.95 -7.86
CA MET A 264 11.32 20.39 -8.47
C MET A 264 10.41 19.25 -8.94
N ASP A 265 10.88 18.00 -8.89
CA ASP A 265 10.08 16.81 -9.16
C ASP A 265 9.43 16.22 -7.92
N VAL A 266 9.80 16.72 -6.74
CA VAL A 266 9.28 16.26 -5.46
C VAL A 266 8.51 17.41 -4.83
N ARG A 267 7.30 17.14 -4.35
CA ARG A 267 6.46 18.14 -3.69
C ARG A 267 7.09 18.55 -2.37
N SER A 268 6.90 19.81 -1.97
CA SER A 268 7.27 20.29 -0.62
C SER A 268 6.31 19.72 0.43
N ALA A 269 6.69 19.75 1.71
CA ALA A 269 5.82 19.28 2.79
C ALA A 269 4.46 20.00 2.83
N PRO A 270 4.38 21.34 2.68
CA PRO A 270 3.09 22.05 2.57
C PRO A 270 2.26 21.59 1.37
N ALA A 271 2.89 21.38 0.21
CA ALA A 271 2.19 20.90 -0.98
C ALA A 271 1.68 19.47 -0.82
N LEU A 272 2.42 18.60 -0.14
CA LEU A 272 1.99 17.23 0.18
C LEU A 272 0.74 17.22 1.05
N ARG A 273 0.68 18.08 2.07
CA ARG A 273 -0.53 18.25 2.89
C ARG A 273 -1.72 18.75 2.09
N ARG A 274 -1.56 19.87 1.36
CA ARG A 274 -2.63 20.42 0.49
C ARG A 274 -3.12 19.39 -0.52
N THR A 275 -2.22 18.57 -1.05
CA THR A 275 -2.58 17.51 -1.99
C THR A 275 -3.42 16.44 -1.30
N LEU A 276 -3.03 16.00 -0.10
CA LEU A 276 -3.82 15.01 0.65
C LEU A 276 -5.21 15.57 0.96
N ASP A 277 -5.29 16.79 1.50
CA ASP A 277 -6.55 17.43 1.86
C ASP A 277 -7.46 17.51 0.60
N TYR A 278 -6.94 17.94 -0.56
CA TYR A 278 -7.68 17.89 -1.82
C TYR A 278 -8.17 16.47 -2.20
N LEU A 279 -7.35 15.43 -2.03
CA LEU A 279 -7.75 14.06 -2.36
C LEU A 279 -8.88 13.56 -1.46
N ILE A 280 -8.88 13.91 -0.17
CA ILE A 280 -9.91 13.48 0.78
C ILE A 280 -11.16 14.35 0.68
N ASP A 281 -11.02 15.66 0.64
CA ASP A 281 -12.16 16.57 0.74
C ASP A 281 -12.89 16.76 -0.60
N GLU A 282 -12.14 16.83 -1.70
CA GLU A 282 -12.69 17.21 -3.02
C GLU A 282 -12.81 16.03 -3.99
N VAL A 283 -11.90 15.04 -3.91
CA VAL A 283 -11.94 13.87 -4.82
C VAL A 283 -12.76 12.73 -4.21
N LEU A 284 -12.51 12.38 -2.95
CA LEU A 284 -13.29 11.35 -2.28
C LEU A 284 -14.70 11.84 -1.94
N ILE A 285 -14.94 13.06 -1.45
CA ILE A 285 -16.29 13.60 -1.17
C ILE A 285 -17.08 12.81 -0.10
N ASN A 286 -17.41 11.53 -0.34
CA ASN A 286 -18.12 10.61 0.56
C ASN A 286 -17.93 9.13 0.14
N ASP A 287 -18.37 8.22 1.00
CA ASP A 287 -18.31 6.74 0.81
C ASP A 287 -19.02 6.25 -0.46
N GLY A 288 -19.95 7.05 -1.01
CA GLY A 288 -20.72 6.70 -2.20
C GLY A 288 -19.85 6.60 -3.45
N ASN A 289 -18.82 7.44 -3.59
CA ASN A 289 -17.94 7.41 -4.78
C ASN A 289 -16.65 6.60 -4.57
N LEU A 290 -16.38 6.14 -3.33
CA LEU A 290 -15.10 5.55 -2.93
C LEU A 290 -14.67 4.43 -3.88
N GLY A 291 -15.58 3.52 -4.23
CA GLY A 291 -15.25 2.41 -5.14
C GLY A 291 -14.68 2.85 -6.49
N VAL A 292 -15.23 3.92 -7.07
CA VAL A 292 -14.79 4.45 -8.37
C VAL A 292 -13.49 5.25 -8.23
N MET A 293 -13.33 5.99 -7.12
CA MET A 293 -12.17 6.85 -6.90
C MET A 293 -10.97 6.11 -6.28
N HIS A 294 -11.20 4.96 -5.64
CA HIS A 294 -10.19 4.24 -4.89
C HIS A 294 -8.91 3.95 -5.69
N PRO A 295 -8.94 3.43 -6.93
CA PRO A 295 -7.70 3.18 -7.68
C PRO A 295 -6.86 4.44 -7.92
N PHE A 296 -7.51 5.59 -8.05
CA PHE A 296 -6.82 6.88 -8.18
C PHE A 296 -6.24 7.33 -6.83
N LEU A 297 -7.06 7.37 -5.78
CA LEU A 297 -6.64 7.78 -4.43
C LEU A 297 -5.48 6.91 -3.93
N TRP A 298 -5.61 5.59 -4.08
CA TRP A 298 -4.59 4.61 -3.71
C TRP A 298 -3.24 4.84 -4.38
N ASP A 299 -3.21 5.20 -5.67
CA ASP A 299 -1.96 5.53 -6.36
C ASP A 299 -1.36 6.85 -5.84
N ARG A 300 -2.21 7.88 -5.67
CA ARG A 300 -1.76 9.23 -5.29
C ARG A 300 -1.30 9.32 -3.84
N THR A 301 -1.93 8.62 -2.90
CA THR A 301 -1.47 8.55 -1.50
C THR A 301 -0.10 7.88 -1.39
N ARG A 302 0.16 6.84 -2.20
CA ARG A 302 1.49 6.22 -2.30
C ARG A 302 2.53 7.18 -2.87
N ALA A 303 2.17 7.99 -3.87
CA ALA A 303 3.05 9.01 -4.40
C ALA A 303 3.39 10.09 -3.35
N ILE A 304 2.42 10.47 -2.51
CA ILE A 304 2.63 11.39 -1.39
C ILE A 304 3.63 10.82 -0.38
N ARG A 305 3.44 9.57 0.05
CA ARG A 305 4.38 8.89 0.96
C ARG A 305 5.78 8.78 0.38
N ARG A 306 5.88 8.47 -0.92
CA ARG A 306 7.16 8.36 -1.63
C ARG A 306 7.90 9.70 -1.68
N ASP A 307 7.19 10.82 -1.80
CA ASP A 307 7.82 12.14 -1.81
C ASP A 307 8.46 12.48 -0.46
N PHE A 308 7.81 12.17 0.67
CA PHE A 308 8.41 12.30 2.00
C PHE A 308 9.67 11.44 2.16
N ALA A 309 9.70 10.24 1.57
CA ALA A 309 10.86 9.35 1.66
C ALA A 309 12.11 9.90 0.94
N PHE A 310 11.98 10.94 0.11
CA PHE A 310 13.14 11.62 -0.48
C PHE A 310 13.75 12.68 0.44
N PHE A 311 13.02 13.16 1.44
CA PHE A 311 13.51 14.23 2.30
C PHE A 311 14.61 13.72 3.23
N SER A 312 15.78 14.35 3.19
CA SER A 312 16.91 13.98 4.07
C SER A 312 16.77 14.50 5.50
N SER A 313 16.01 15.59 5.66
CA SER A 313 15.83 16.34 6.90
C SER A 313 14.53 17.13 6.81
N LEU A 314 13.87 17.29 7.95
CA LEU A 314 12.60 17.99 8.10
C LEU A 314 12.67 18.91 9.30
N SER A 315 12.05 20.09 9.21
CA SER A 315 11.82 20.92 10.39
C SER A 315 10.74 20.29 11.28
N GLU A 316 10.63 20.71 12.54
CA GLU A 316 9.59 20.21 13.45
C GLU A 316 8.16 20.37 12.87
N GLU A 317 7.87 21.50 12.23
CA GLU A 317 6.56 21.74 11.59
C GLU A 317 6.31 20.78 10.42
N GLU A 318 7.37 20.44 9.68
CA GLU A 318 7.27 19.52 8.55
C GLU A 318 7.17 18.07 8.99
N VAL A 319 7.82 17.70 10.10
CA VAL A 319 7.62 16.41 10.76
C VAL A 319 6.17 16.28 11.21
N LYS A 320 5.60 17.30 11.87
CA LYS A 320 4.17 17.32 12.24
C LYS A 320 3.26 17.21 11.02
N THR A 321 3.63 17.85 9.92
CA THR A 321 2.93 17.74 8.63
C THR A 321 3.00 16.32 8.07
N GLN A 322 4.17 15.68 8.12
CA GLN A 322 4.37 14.30 7.69
C GLN A 322 3.53 13.32 8.53
N VAL A 323 3.51 13.51 9.86
CA VAL A 323 2.68 12.74 10.79
C VAL A 323 1.20 12.87 10.39
N TYR A 324 0.66 14.08 10.29
CA TYR A 324 -0.73 14.32 9.87
C TYR A 324 -1.07 13.62 8.55
N VAL A 325 -0.17 13.68 7.56
CA VAL A 325 -0.39 13.04 6.26
C VAL A 325 -0.42 11.51 6.38
N LEU A 326 0.54 10.92 7.10
CA LEU A 326 0.63 9.47 7.27
C LEU A 326 -0.54 8.91 8.10
N GLU A 327 -0.97 9.63 9.13
CA GLU A 327 -2.15 9.31 9.92
C GLU A 327 -3.41 9.22 9.05
N ASN A 328 -3.69 10.24 8.26
CA ASN A 328 -4.88 10.28 7.40
C ASN A 328 -4.82 9.26 6.26
N ILE A 329 -3.63 9.01 5.67
CA ILE A 329 -3.47 7.92 4.69
C ILE A 329 -3.73 6.55 5.34
N THR A 330 -3.34 6.36 6.60
CA THR A 330 -3.59 5.12 7.35
C THR A 330 -5.09 4.92 7.57
N ARG A 331 -5.81 5.97 8.00
CA ARG A 331 -7.28 5.94 8.15
C ARG A 331 -7.97 5.66 6.80
N PHE A 332 -7.55 6.31 5.72
CA PHE A 332 -8.04 6.05 4.37
C PHE A 332 -7.92 4.57 3.97
N HIS A 333 -6.73 3.96 4.15
CA HIS A 333 -6.49 2.58 3.75
C HIS A 333 -7.33 1.58 4.57
N VAL A 334 -7.39 1.73 5.89
CA VAL A 334 -8.13 0.77 6.74
C VAL A 334 -9.65 0.90 6.55
N THR A 335 -10.17 2.11 6.34
CA THR A 335 -11.59 2.30 6.03
C THR A 335 -11.93 1.82 4.63
N SER A 336 -11.03 1.98 3.66
CA SER A 336 -11.20 1.42 2.30
C SER A 336 -11.26 -0.10 2.31
N LEU A 337 -10.43 -0.77 3.14
CA LEU A 337 -10.51 -2.21 3.35
C LEU A 337 -11.91 -2.64 3.79
N HIS A 338 -12.47 -1.99 4.81
CA HIS A 338 -13.80 -2.32 5.30
C HIS A 338 -14.88 -2.07 4.23
N LEU A 339 -14.92 -0.87 3.64
CA LEU A 339 -16.00 -0.44 2.76
C LEU A 339 -16.01 -1.10 1.37
N LEU A 340 -14.86 -1.61 0.90
CA LEU A 340 -14.72 -2.18 -0.44
C LEU A 340 -14.61 -3.71 -0.45
N SER A 341 -14.27 -4.36 0.68
CA SER A 341 -14.18 -5.83 0.73
C SER A 341 -15.55 -6.52 0.67
N HIS A 342 -16.63 -5.81 0.99
CA HIS A 342 -18.00 -6.34 1.05
C HIS A 342 -18.91 -5.94 -0.12
N ARG A 343 -18.42 -5.15 -1.08
CA ARG A 343 -19.25 -4.78 -2.25
C ARG A 343 -19.28 -5.95 -3.22
N ASP A 344 -20.50 -6.33 -3.65
CA ASP A 344 -20.71 -7.31 -4.70
C ASP A 344 -19.78 -6.96 -5.88
N LYS A 345 -18.91 -7.92 -6.23
CA LYS A 345 -17.72 -7.77 -7.08
C LYS A 345 -18.06 -7.51 -8.55
N GLU A 346 -18.87 -6.50 -8.85
CA GLU A 346 -19.16 -6.11 -10.22
C GLU A 346 -17.95 -5.41 -10.87
N ASP A 347 -17.09 -4.75 -10.08
CA ASP A 347 -15.84 -4.14 -10.54
C ASP A 347 -14.62 -4.74 -9.82
N ASP A 348 -13.93 -5.66 -10.51
CA ASP A 348 -12.77 -6.48 -10.08
C ASP A 348 -11.47 -5.66 -9.86
N SER A 349 -11.58 -4.37 -9.55
CA SER A 349 -10.45 -3.43 -9.47
C SER A 349 -9.80 -3.33 -8.09
N PHE A 350 -10.53 -3.68 -7.03
CA PHE A 350 -10.03 -3.65 -5.65
C PHE A 350 -9.34 -4.95 -5.28
N VAL A 351 -8.13 -4.86 -4.74
CA VAL A 351 -7.35 -6.03 -4.30
C VAL A 351 -6.95 -5.85 -2.84
N GLU A 352 -7.68 -6.52 -1.95
CA GLU A 352 -7.51 -6.46 -0.48
C GLU A 352 -6.04 -6.66 -0.05
N GLN A 353 -5.34 -7.62 -0.66
CA GLN A 353 -3.94 -7.88 -0.35
C GLN A 353 -3.02 -6.69 -0.65
N GLN A 354 -3.27 -5.95 -1.74
CA GLN A 354 -2.47 -4.77 -2.08
C GLN A 354 -2.76 -3.62 -1.11
N GLU A 355 -4.01 -3.52 -0.65
CA GLU A 355 -4.44 -2.52 0.32
C GLU A 355 -3.81 -2.78 1.70
N LEU A 356 -3.87 -4.02 2.19
CA LEU A 356 -3.18 -4.46 3.41
C LEU A 356 -1.67 -4.20 3.34
N GLU A 357 -1.04 -4.43 2.19
CA GLU A 357 0.38 -4.15 2.00
C GLU A 357 0.68 -2.64 2.11
N GLN A 358 -0.15 -1.77 1.53
CA GLN A 358 0.06 -0.33 1.63
C GLN A 358 -0.24 0.20 3.03
N LEU A 359 -1.28 -0.32 3.69
CA LEU A 359 -1.59 -0.02 5.09
C LEU A 359 -0.42 -0.35 6.00
N GLY A 360 0.11 -1.58 5.92
CA GLY A 360 1.25 -2.02 6.72
C GLY A 360 2.50 -1.18 6.49
N LYS A 361 2.80 -0.82 5.23
CA LYS A 361 3.92 0.09 4.93
C LYS A 361 3.70 1.48 5.51
N THR A 362 2.48 2.00 5.49
CA THR A 362 2.16 3.34 6.02
C THR A 362 2.30 3.36 7.54
N LEU A 363 1.75 2.36 8.22
CA LEU A 363 1.90 2.17 9.66
C LEU A 363 3.36 2.04 10.09
N LEU A 364 4.17 1.30 9.33
CA LEU A 364 5.60 1.19 9.60
C LEU A 364 6.30 2.55 9.51
N SER A 365 6.06 3.31 8.43
CA SER A 365 6.61 4.66 8.29
C SER A 365 6.16 5.58 9.42
N LEU A 366 4.89 5.49 9.83
CA LEU A 366 4.34 6.33 10.90
C LEU A 366 4.95 5.97 12.27
N ARG A 367 5.13 4.68 12.57
CA ARG A 367 5.85 4.22 13.76
C ARG A 367 7.26 4.81 13.81
N ASP A 368 8.01 4.72 12.71
CA ASP A 368 9.39 5.21 12.64
C ASP A 368 9.45 6.72 12.88
N VAL A 369 8.53 7.48 12.27
CA VAL A 369 8.42 8.93 12.49
C VAL A 369 8.08 9.25 13.94
N TYR A 370 7.19 8.51 14.60
CA TYR A 370 6.93 8.71 16.03
C TYR A 370 8.12 8.38 16.93
N ASP A 371 8.90 7.35 16.59
CA ASP A 371 10.12 7.03 17.33
C ASP A 371 11.13 8.19 17.20
N ASP A 372 11.27 8.76 16.00
CA ASP A 372 12.10 9.94 15.76
C ASP A 372 11.59 11.19 16.50
N CYS A 373 10.28 11.44 16.48
CA CYS A 373 9.64 12.51 17.27
C CYS A 373 9.94 12.37 18.76
N ASN A 374 9.80 11.15 19.30
CA ASN A 374 10.10 10.87 20.71
C ASN A 374 11.56 11.12 21.06
N ASN A 375 12.50 10.77 20.17
CA ASN A 375 13.93 11.02 20.34
C ASN A 375 14.26 12.51 20.29
N GLN A 376 13.51 13.29 19.51
CA GLN A 376 13.67 14.74 19.36
C GLN A 376 12.85 15.55 20.39
N GLY A 377 11.99 14.91 21.18
CA GLY A 377 11.10 15.59 22.13
C GLY A 377 9.90 16.28 21.47
N ILE A 378 9.58 15.94 20.23
CA ILE A 378 8.41 16.47 19.50
C ILE A 378 7.17 15.69 19.97
N VAL A 379 6.15 16.42 20.43
CA VAL A 379 4.89 15.82 20.87
C VAL A 379 3.96 15.61 19.67
N CYS A 380 3.42 14.40 19.53
CA CYS A 380 2.43 14.04 18.53
C CYS A 380 1.11 13.65 19.21
N GLU A 381 0.04 14.42 18.96
CA GLU A 381 -1.24 14.30 19.68
C GLU A 381 -1.91 12.93 19.49
N ASN A 382 -1.87 12.39 18.26
CA ASN A 382 -2.54 11.12 17.94
C ASN A 382 -1.61 9.90 18.02
N GLU A 383 -0.39 10.03 18.55
CA GLU A 383 0.57 8.91 18.60
C GLU A 383 -0.07 7.65 19.21
N VAL A 384 -0.79 7.84 20.32
CA VAL A 384 -1.46 6.79 21.07
C VAL A 384 -2.45 5.99 20.21
N GLU A 385 -3.23 6.67 19.39
CA GLU A 385 -4.22 6.05 18.49
C GLU A 385 -3.51 5.11 17.50
N PHE A 386 -2.47 5.60 16.84
CA PHE A 386 -1.77 4.85 15.79
C PHE A 386 -0.82 3.79 16.33
N ARG A 387 -0.32 3.93 17.56
CA ARG A 387 0.39 2.87 18.27
C ARG A 387 -0.55 1.70 18.57
N ALA A 388 -1.79 1.97 18.98
CA ALA A 388 -2.81 0.95 19.15
C ALA A 388 -3.12 0.23 17.82
N TYR A 389 -3.26 0.97 16.73
CA TYR A 389 -3.46 0.39 15.39
C TYR A 389 -2.27 -0.44 14.91
N TYR A 390 -1.04 0.03 15.13
CA TYR A 390 0.18 -0.71 14.80
C TYR A 390 0.22 -2.05 15.54
N LEU A 391 -0.05 -2.02 16.85
CA LEU A 391 -0.09 -3.21 17.68
C LEU A 391 -1.14 -4.21 17.18
N LEU A 392 -2.37 -3.74 16.93
CA LEU A 392 -3.47 -4.59 16.47
C LEU A 392 -3.21 -5.15 15.07
N PHE A 393 -2.72 -4.34 14.13
CA PHE A 393 -2.40 -4.79 12.77
C PHE A 393 -1.35 -5.92 12.77
N HIS A 394 -0.37 -5.84 13.67
CA HIS A 394 0.67 -6.86 13.87
C HIS A 394 0.32 -7.90 14.94
N GLY A 395 -0.94 -8.00 15.40
CA GLY A 395 -1.35 -8.84 16.52
C GLY A 395 -1.10 -10.35 16.38
N ARG A 396 -0.80 -10.82 15.17
CA ARG A 396 -0.44 -12.22 14.90
C ARG A 396 1.05 -12.51 15.01
N ASP A 397 1.88 -11.48 15.15
CA ASP A 397 3.28 -11.65 15.47
C ASP A 397 3.41 -12.00 16.97
N PRO A 398 3.90 -13.20 17.31
CA PRO A 398 3.98 -13.65 18.69
C PRO A 398 4.78 -12.76 19.63
N GLY A 399 5.77 -12.04 19.10
CA GLY A 399 6.65 -11.21 19.89
C GLY A 399 6.17 -9.77 20.04
N ILE A 400 5.03 -9.39 19.42
CA ILE A 400 4.68 -7.98 19.24
C ILE A 400 4.46 -7.26 20.58
N LEU A 401 3.72 -7.88 21.50
CA LEU A 401 3.45 -7.29 22.81
C LEU A 401 4.74 -7.11 23.61
N GLU A 402 5.56 -8.17 23.70
CA GLU A 402 6.82 -8.10 24.46
C GLU A 402 7.80 -7.09 23.84
N THR A 403 7.95 -7.13 22.52
CA THR A 403 8.88 -6.27 21.78
C THR A 403 8.51 -4.80 21.97
N LEU A 404 7.22 -4.46 21.82
CA LEU A 404 6.76 -3.07 21.91
C LEU A 404 6.67 -2.59 23.37
N GLN A 405 6.35 -3.45 24.33
CA GLN A 405 6.41 -3.09 25.76
C GLN A 405 7.83 -2.75 26.22
N ARG A 406 8.86 -3.40 25.64
CA ARG A 406 10.26 -3.10 25.94
C ARG A 406 10.76 -1.83 25.24
N GLN A 407 10.23 -1.52 24.05
CA GLN A 407 10.68 -0.39 23.23
C GLN A 407 9.95 0.91 23.55
N TRP A 408 8.66 0.86 23.86
CA TRP A 408 7.84 2.04 24.11
C TRP A 408 7.91 2.50 25.57
N LYS A 409 7.66 3.79 25.79
CA LYS A 409 7.57 4.38 27.14
C LYS A 409 6.40 3.76 27.92
N ALA A 410 6.58 3.52 29.22
CA ALA A 410 5.56 2.91 30.06
C ALA A 410 4.23 3.71 30.09
N ASP A 411 4.31 5.04 29.99
CA ASP A 411 3.16 5.94 29.99
C ASP A 411 2.19 5.67 28.82
N LEU A 412 2.71 5.23 27.66
CA LEU A 412 1.88 4.87 26.50
C LEU A 412 0.98 3.66 26.80
N TRP A 413 1.45 2.72 27.61
CA TRP A 413 0.70 1.52 28.00
C TRP A 413 -0.24 1.76 29.17
N GLN A 414 0.21 2.51 30.18
CA GLN A 414 -0.57 2.73 31.41
C GLN A 414 -1.62 3.82 31.23
N GLY A 415 -1.30 4.88 30.48
CA GLY A 415 -2.15 6.06 30.33
C GLY A 415 -3.20 5.97 29.23
N SER A 416 -3.15 4.97 28.35
CA SER A 416 -4.04 4.89 27.18
C SER A 416 -5.01 3.70 27.25
N ASP A 417 -6.31 4.01 27.23
CA ASP A 417 -7.34 3.00 27.00
C ASP A 417 -7.24 2.39 25.60
N ALA A 418 -6.93 3.18 24.57
CA ALA A 418 -6.84 2.68 23.19
C ALA A 418 -5.75 1.59 23.02
N VAL A 419 -4.57 1.81 23.59
CA VAL A 419 -3.47 0.82 23.55
C VAL A 419 -3.81 -0.40 24.39
N ARG A 420 -4.46 -0.23 25.54
CA ARG A 420 -4.93 -1.37 26.36
C ARG A 420 -5.98 -2.19 25.63
N THR A 421 -6.97 -1.57 25.00
CA THR A 421 -7.98 -2.26 24.19
C THR A 421 -7.37 -3.00 23.02
N ALA A 422 -6.42 -2.39 22.29
CA ALA A 422 -5.67 -3.08 21.25
C ALA A 422 -4.86 -4.26 21.82
N GLY A 423 -4.23 -4.09 22.98
CA GLY A 423 -3.55 -5.17 23.71
C GLY A 423 -4.48 -6.34 24.02
N SER A 424 -5.67 -6.08 24.56
CA SER A 424 -6.68 -7.12 24.83
C SER A 424 -7.19 -7.80 23.56
N LEU A 425 -7.35 -7.06 22.46
CA LEU A 425 -7.66 -7.66 21.16
C LEU A 425 -6.54 -8.58 20.68
N VAL A 426 -5.27 -8.16 20.80
CA VAL A 426 -4.10 -8.99 20.45
C VAL A 426 -4.01 -10.24 21.32
N GLU A 427 -4.22 -10.12 22.63
CA GLU A 427 -4.27 -11.27 23.55
C GLU A 427 -5.37 -12.26 23.17
N ALA A 428 -6.55 -11.76 22.77
CA ALA A 428 -7.65 -12.59 22.30
C ALA A 428 -7.38 -13.27 20.93
N LEU A 429 -6.42 -12.78 20.13
CA LEU A 429 -5.95 -13.46 18.92
C LEU A 429 -4.99 -14.62 19.22
N GLN A 430 -4.36 -14.65 20.39
CA GLN A 430 -3.38 -15.68 20.72
C GLN A 430 -4.05 -17.04 20.87
N ASN A 431 -3.34 -18.08 20.44
CA ASN A 431 -3.84 -19.44 20.46
C ASN A 431 -2.73 -20.42 20.84
N THR A 432 -3.08 -21.42 21.64
CA THR A 432 -2.19 -22.52 22.03
C THR A 432 -1.90 -23.52 20.90
N ALA A 433 -2.69 -23.49 19.81
CA ALA A 433 -2.54 -24.41 18.69
C ALA A 433 -1.47 -23.99 17.66
N ASP A 434 -1.13 -22.70 17.61
CA ASP A 434 -0.14 -22.19 16.67
C ASP A 434 1.26 -22.29 17.33
N PHE A 435 2.16 -23.04 16.69
CA PHE A 435 3.53 -23.21 17.16
C PHE A 435 4.36 -21.99 16.76
N LEU A 436 5.00 -21.37 17.75
CA LEU A 436 5.90 -20.24 17.52
C LEU A 436 7.32 -20.73 17.29
N GLY A 437 8.05 -20.09 16.38
CA GLY A 437 9.44 -20.43 16.05
C GLY A 437 9.57 -21.18 14.73
N GLY A 438 10.63 -20.87 13.97
CA GLY A 438 10.93 -21.59 12.75
C GLY A 438 11.30 -23.04 13.07
N ARG A 439 10.70 -24.00 12.35
CA ARG A 439 11.01 -25.44 12.47
C ARG A 439 12.49 -25.80 12.28
N LYS A 440 13.33 -24.81 11.90
CA LYS A 440 14.78 -24.90 11.73
C LYS A 440 15.56 -24.75 13.04
N ASP A 441 15.03 -24.02 14.03
CA ASP A 441 15.79 -23.67 15.25
C ASP A 441 15.48 -24.60 16.43
N GLY A 442 14.58 -25.58 16.25
CA GLY A 442 14.27 -26.60 17.27
C GLY A 442 13.48 -26.08 18.48
N GLU A 443 13.34 -24.76 18.63
CA GLU A 443 12.59 -24.07 19.68
C GLU A 443 11.14 -23.79 19.27
N SER A 444 10.50 -24.71 18.55
CA SER A 444 9.09 -24.56 18.21
C SER A 444 8.20 -25.04 19.35
N GLY A 445 7.52 -24.12 20.04
CA GLY A 445 6.63 -24.42 21.16
C GLY A 445 5.28 -23.68 21.06
N PRO A 446 4.18 -24.24 21.61
CA PRO A 446 2.92 -23.51 21.74
C PRO A 446 3.06 -22.36 22.75
N LEU A 447 2.31 -21.28 22.56
CA LEU A 447 2.14 -20.24 23.60
C LEU A 447 1.51 -20.87 24.84
N LEU A 448 2.29 -21.03 25.92
CA LEU A 448 1.83 -21.68 27.16
C LEU A 448 0.82 -20.83 27.96
N ALA A 449 0.66 -19.56 27.63
CA ALA A 449 -0.15 -18.59 28.37
C ALA A 449 -1.21 -17.86 27.51
N ALA A 450 -1.73 -18.48 26.44
CA ALA A 450 -2.80 -17.89 25.64
C ALA A 450 -4.18 -18.16 26.25
N THR A 451 -5.00 -17.11 26.41
CA THR A 451 -6.41 -17.25 26.78
C THR A 451 -7.19 -17.89 25.64
N THR A 452 -7.98 -18.93 25.91
CA THR A 452 -8.73 -19.65 24.87
C THR A 452 -10.11 -19.08 24.55
N ASP A 453 -10.48 -17.95 25.15
CA ASP A 453 -11.77 -17.29 24.92
C ASP A 453 -11.73 -16.47 23.62
N ARG A 454 -11.92 -17.16 22.50
CA ARG A 454 -11.94 -16.56 21.15
C ARG A 454 -13.17 -15.69 20.88
N ILE A 455 -14.22 -15.85 21.69
CA ILE A 455 -15.47 -15.08 21.56
C ILE A 455 -15.26 -13.67 22.13
N SER A 456 -14.37 -13.53 23.12
CA SER A 456 -14.00 -12.24 23.69
C SER A 456 -13.54 -11.23 22.64
N TYR A 457 -12.91 -11.66 21.55
CA TYR A 457 -12.48 -10.78 20.46
C TYR A 457 -13.66 -9.99 19.88
N PHE A 458 -14.73 -10.68 19.49
CA PHE A 458 -15.94 -10.02 18.97
C PHE A 458 -16.64 -9.18 20.03
N ARG A 459 -16.66 -9.64 21.29
CA ARG A 459 -17.24 -8.86 22.39
C ARG A 459 -16.50 -7.55 22.62
N ILE A 460 -15.17 -7.55 22.54
CA ILE A 460 -14.37 -6.33 22.66
C ILE A 460 -14.67 -5.41 21.48
N VAL A 461 -14.70 -5.92 20.25
CA VAL A 461 -15.01 -5.10 19.05
C VAL A 461 -16.41 -4.50 19.10
N GLN A 462 -17.38 -5.20 19.70
CA GLN A 462 -18.76 -4.72 19.88
C GLN A 462 -18.90 -3.65 20.98
N ASP A 463 -17.86 -3.43 21.79
CA ASP A 463 -17.92 -2.44 22.86
C ASP A 463 -18.02 -1.02 22.29
N PRO A 464 -18.96 -0.17 22.77
CA PRO A 464 -19.13 1.19 22.26
C PRO A 464 -17.90 2.10 22.42
N SER A 465 -16.95 1.74 23.28
CA SER A 465 -15.68 2.47 23.43
C SER A 465 -14.68 2.19 22.30
N VAL A 466 -14.88 1.13 21.51
CA VAL A 466 -14.04 0.83 20.35
C VAL A 466 -14.43 1.77 19.21
N THR A 467 -13.45 2.55 18.76
CA THR A 467 -13.65 3.47 17.63
C THR A 467 -13.88 2.69 16.34
N TYR A 468 -14.64 3.29 15.42
CA TYR A 468 -14.90 2.69 14.11
C TYR A 468 -13.60 2.26 13.39
N THR A 469 -12.58 3.12 13.39
CA THR A 469 -11.28 2.82 12.78
C THR A 469 -10.57 1.65 13.47
N MET A 470 -10.62 1.56 14.82
CA MET A 470 -10.07 0.41 15.54
C MET A 470 -10.82 -0.89 15.18
N ALA A 471 -12.14 -0.83 15.02
CA ALA A 471 -12.93 -1.96 14.56
C ALA A 471 -12.54 -2.40 13.13
N CYS A 472 -12.28 -1.45 12.21
CA CYS A 472 -11.76 -1.78 10.87
C CYS A 472 -10.38 -2.47 10.94
N PHE A 473 -9.50 -2.07 11.87
CA PHE A 473 -8.25 -2.78 12.10
C PHE A 473 -8.47 -4.19 12.67
N ALA A 474 -9.44 -4.36 13.57
CA ALA A 474 -9.78 -5.65 14.13
C ALA A 474 -10.35 -6.60 13.06
N GLU A 475 -11.13 -6.07 12.12
CA GLU A 475 -11.73 -6.82 11.02
C GLU A 475 -10.68 -7.55 10.16
N CYS A 476 -9.49 -6.99 10.01
CA CYS A 476 -8.36 -7.62 9.31
C CYS A 476 -8.02 -9.03 9.85
N HIS A 477 -8.41 -9.33 11.09
CA HIS A 477 -8.19 -10.62 11.74
C HIS A 477 -9.43 -11.51 11.82
N PHE A 478 -10.62 -11.04 11.45
CA PHE A 478 -11.86 -11.83 11.52
C PHE A 478 -11.76 -13.19 10.81
N PRO A 479 -11.18 -13.31 9.59
CA PRO A 479 -11.04 -14.62 8.95
C PRO A 479 -10.18 -15.60 9.77
N HIS A 480 -9.16 -15.09 10.46
CA HIS A 480 -8.31 -15.91 11.33
C HIS A 480 -9.08 -16.31 12.61
N VAL A 481 -9.71 -15.35 13.29
CA VAL A 481 -10.51 -15.60 14.50
C VAL A 481 -11.59 -16.65 14.22
N ARG A 482 -12.39 -16.46 13.17
CA ARG A 482 -13.46 -17.40 12.76
C ARG A 482 -12.91 -18.80 12.46
N ARG A 483 -11.76 -18.90 11.79
CA ARG A 483 -11.10 -20.20 11.55
C ARG A 483 -10.68 -20.88 12.84
N THR A 484 -10.12 -20.14 13.79
CA THR A 484 -9.71 -20.71 15.08
C THR A 484 -10.90 -21.15 15.92
N ILE A 485 -12.02 -20.42 15.87
CA ILE A 485 -13.31 -20.81 16.48
C ILE A 485 -13.82 -22.10 15.85
N LEU A 486 -13.89 -22.19 14.52
CA LEU A 486 -14.31 -23.41 13.82
C LEU A 486 -13.44 -24.62 14.17
N ALA A 487 -12.12 -24.45 14.23
CA ALA A 487 -11.20 -25.51 14.63
C ALA A 487 -11.46 -25.97 16.08
N ALA A 488 -11.82 -25.06 16.98
CA ALA A 488 -12.21 -25.38 18.35
C ALA A 488 -13.53 -26.15 18.42
N VAL A 489 -14.55 -25.67 17.71
CA VAL A 489 -15.86 -26.33 17.60
C VAL A 489 -15.72 -27.74 17.02
N LYS A 490 -14.98 -27.90 15.91
CA LYS A 490 -14.72 -29.20 15.30
C LYS A 490 -14.06 -30.19 16.27
N ARG A 491 -13.12 -29.71 17.09
CA ARG A 491 -12.44 -30.54 18.10
C ARG A 491 -13.38 -30.92 19.24
N ALA A 492 -14.18 -29.98 19.73
CA ALA A 492 -15.13 -30.21 20.83
C ALA A 492 -16.26 -31.16 20.43
N LEU A 493 -16.68 -31.12 19.17
CA LEU A 493 -17.78 -31.92 18.62
C LEU A 493 -17.30 -33.22 17.95
N ALA A 494 -16.02 -33.55 17.96
CA ALA A 494 -15.52 -34.77 17.33
C ALA A 494 -16.04 -36.02 18.05
N ARG A 495 -16.88 -36.82 17.38
CA ARG A 495 -17.41 -38.10 17.87
C ARG A 495 -16.80 -39.27 17.08
N PRO A 496 -16.47 -40.41 17.71
CA PRO A 496 -15.82 -41.54 17.03
C PRO A 496 -16.68 -42.29 16.01
N LYS A 497 -18.01 -42.22 16.10
CA LYS A 497 -18.93 -43.09 15.34
C LYS A 497 -20.01 -42.34 14.58
N ASP A 498 -20.66 -41.37 15.23
CA ASP A 498 -21.83 -40.70 14.66
C ASP A 498 -21.53 -39.23 14.30
N PRO A 499 -21.95 -38.76 13.11
CA PRO A 499 -21.85 -37.34 12.79
C PRO A 499 -22.77 -36.52 13.71
N VAL A 500 -22.25 -35.38 14.15
CA VAL A 500 -22.99 -34.41 14.97
C VAL A 500 -24.10 -33.79 14.13
N ARG A 501 -25.32 -33.80 14.65
CA ARG A 501 -26.54 -33.26 14.00
C ARG A 501 -27.31 -32.29 14.90
N ASP A 502 -26.78 -32.03 16.08
CA ASP A 502 -27.37 -31.25 17.17
C ASP A 502 -26.94 -29.78 17.17
N VAL A 503 -26.15 -29.34 16.17
CA VAL A 503 -25.71 -27.95 16.04
C VAL A 503 -26.29 -27.35 14.77
N THR A 504 -27.16 -26.38 14.95
CA THR A 504 -27.78 -25.63 13.85
C THR A 504 -26.83 -24.58 13.28
N ALA A 505 -27.08 -24.14 12.04
CA ALA A 505 -26.30 -23.07 11.42
C ALA A 505 -26.41 -21.75 12.20
N ALA A 506 -27.60 -21.43 12.74
CA ALA A 506 -27.82 -20.26 13.56
C ALA A 506 -27.01 -20.31 14.88
N ALA A 507 -26.97 -21.47 15.55
CA ALA A 507 -26.18 -21.66 16.75
C ALA A 507 -24.68 -21.52 16.47
N LEU A 508 -24.21 -22.01 15.31
CA LEU A 508 -22.83 -21.80 14.89
C LEU A 508 -22.52 -20.31 14.62
N ASN A 509 -23.45 -19.58 14.00
CA ASN A 509 -23.25 -18.16 13.72
C ASN A 509 -23.20 -17.29 14.99
N GLN A 510 -23.81 -17.71 16.10
CA GLN A 510 -23.63 -17.03 17.39
C GLN A 510 -22.16 -16.96 17.83
N TYR A 511 -21.32 -17.90 17.39
CA TYR A 511 -19.88 -17.88 17.65
C TYR A 511 -19.09 -17.16 16.55
N LEU A 512 -19.50 -17.30 15.29
CA LEU A 512 -18.77 -16.75 14.14
C LEU A 512 -19.06 -15.28 13.86
N GLN A 513 -20.19 -14.77 14.33
CA GLN A 513 -20.59 -13.37 14.25
C GLN A 513 -20.50 -12.84 12.81
N PHE A 514 -21.07 -13.58 11.85
CA PHE A 514 -21.35 -13.06 10.51
C PHE A 514 -22.68 -12.31 10.52
N ASP A 515 -22.85 -11.40 9.57
CA ASP A 515 -24.07 -10.60 9.42
C ASP A 515 -25.28 -11.48 9.08
N THR A 516 -25.06 -12.53 8.28
CA THR A 516 -26.09 -13.51 7.94
C THR A 516 -25.64 -14.95 8.20
N VAL A 517 -26.62 -15.84 8.39
CA VAL A 517 -26.35 -17.26 8.63
C VAL A 517 -25.77 -17.91 7.36
N GLU A 518 -26.17 -17.46 6.18
CA GLU A 518 -25.69 -17.95 4.89
C GLU A 518 -24.18 -17.72 4.75
N GLN A 519 -23.68 -16.54 5.14
CA GLN A 519 -22.25 -16.25 5.15
C GLN A 519 -21.49 -17.21 6.09
N ALA A 520 -22.05 -17.47 7.27
CA ALA A 520 -21.47 -18.41 8.23
C ALA A 520 -21.42 -19.84 7.67
N VAL A 521 -22.49 -20.28 7.01
CA VAL A 521 -22.56 -21.59 6.34
C VAL A 521 -21.52 -21.68 5.23
N GLN A 522 -21.43 -20.69 4.34
CA GLN A 522 -20.44 -20.66 3.26
C GLN A 522 -19.01 -20.74 3.80
N PHE A 523 -18.68 -19.94 4.82
CA PHE A 523 -17.37 -19.96 5.45
C PHE A 523 -17.07 -21.31 6.12
N ALA A 524 -18.03 -21.89 6.85
CA ALA A 524 -17.86 -23.18 7.50
C ALA A 524 -17.70 -24.33 6.47
N GLN A 525 -18.41 -24.29 5.35
CA GLN A 525 -18.27 -25.25 4.26
C GLN A 525 -16.86 -25.22 3.64
N LEU A 526 -16.29 -24.03 3.41
CA LEU A 526 -14.89 -23.88 2.98
C LEU A 526 -13.89 -24.49 3.97
N HIS A 527 -14.28 -24.65 5.24
CA HIS A 527 -13.50 -25.26 6.30
C HIS A 527 -13.89 -26.72 6.61
N GLY A 528 -14.63 -27.37 5.71
CA GLY A 528 -14.92 -28.81 5.76
C GLY A 528 -16.09 -29.20 6.67
N PHE A 529 -16.99 -28.25 6.97
CA PHE A 529 -18.28 -28.56 7.57
C PHE A 529 -19.31 -28.89 6.47
N THR A 530 -20.26 -29.75 6.78
CA THR A 530 -21.38 -30.08 5.89
C THR A 530 -22.69 -29.76 6.60
N PHE A 531 -23.58 -29.06 5.92
CA PHE A 531 -24.91 -28.71 6.43
C PHE A 531 -25.95 -29.51 5.64
N ALA A 532 -27.00 -29.94 6.32
CA ALA A 532 -28.16 -30.59 5.71
C ALA A 532 -29.42 -29.82 6.13
N PRO A 533 -30.40 -29.64 5.24
CA PRO A 533 -31.64 -28.97 5.60
C PRO A 533 -32.37 -29.75 6.70
N ASP A 534 -32.99 -29.03 7.63
CA ASP A 534 -33.86 -29.63 8.64
C ASP A 534 -35.02 -30.38 7.97
N GLN A 535 -35.38 -31.54 8.51
CA GLN A 535 -36.47 -32.36 8.01
C GLN A 535 -37.83 -31.76 8.35
N GLU A 536 -37.90 -30.96 9.42
CA GLU A 536 -39.14 -30.32 9.88
C GLU A 536 -39.38 -28.95 9.22
N ASP A 537 -38.31 -28.21 8.87
CA ASP A 537 -38.39 -26.94 8.15
C ASP A 537 -37.23 -26.80 7.13
N PRO A 538 -37.35 -27.43 5.96
CA PRO A 538 -36.28 -27.46 4.96
C PRO A 538 -36.02 -26.09 4.29
N SER A 539 -36.87 -25.09 4.53
CA SER A 539 -36.69 -23.71 4.03
C SER A 539 -35.88 -22.82 4.95
N ASP A 540 -35.73 -23.18 6.22
CA ASP A 540 -35.00 -22.38 7.21
C ASP A 540 -33.49 -22.72 7.15
N VAL A 541 -32.70 -21.82 6.54
CA VAL A 541 -31.23 -21.95 6.47
C VAL A 541 -30.57 -21.93 7.85
N GLY A 542 -31.28 -21.41 8.86
CA GLY A 542 -30.84 -21.35 10.25
C GLY A 542 -30.87 -22.67 11.00
N ARG A 543 -31.67 -23.65 10.56
CA ARG A 543 -31.93 -24.90 11.29
C ARG A 543 -31.05 -26.06 10.86
#